data_AF-A0A2W4KPE7-F1
#
_entry.id   AF-A0A2W4KPE7-F1
#
_cell.length_a   1.000
_cell.length_b   1.000
_cell.length_c   1.000
_cell.angle_alpha   90.00
_cell.angle_beta   90.00
_cell.angle_gamma   90.00
#
_symmetry.space_group_name_H-M   'P 1'
#
loop_
_entity.id
_entity.type
_entity.pdbx_description
1 polymer ?
#
loop_
_entity_poly.entity_id
_entity_poly.type
_entity_poly.pdbx_seq_one_letter_code
_entity_poly.pdbx_strand_id
1 'polypeptide(L)'
;LLLHFHNTRGTALANILTALELGVTEFDASVGGLGGCPYAPGATGNVATEEVVHMLHDMGVDTGIDLGALLEAAALAEEIVGRELPSGVLRAGPRLPLSR
;
A
#
# COMPACT_ATOMS: atom_id res chain seq x y z
N LEU A 1 3.87 -8.00 -17.43
CA LEU A 1 2.77 -8.72 -16.74
C LEU A 1 2.45 -7.87 -15.53
N LEU A 2 1.20 -7.43 -15.40
CA LEU A 2 0.76 -6.60 -14.30
C LEU A 2 -0.10 -7.43 -13.36
N LEU A 3 0.13 -7.30 -12.05
CA LEU A 3 -0.66 -7.99 -11.02
C LEU A 3 -1.41 -6.99 -10.15
N HIS A 4 -2.68 -7.29 -9.87
CA HIS A 4 -3.57 -6.49 -9.03
C HIS A 4 -4.02 -7.33 -7.84
N PHE A 5 -3.61 -6.95 -6.62
CA PHE A 5 -3.94 -7.68 -5.40
C PHE A 5 -4.85 -6.87 -4.48
N HIS A 6 -5.91 -7.52 -4.02
CA HIS A 6 -6.72 -7.04 -2.91
C HIS A 6 -6.13 -7.51 -1.59
N ASN A 7 -6.26 -6.69 -0.54
CA ASN A 7 -5.77 -7.04 0.79
C ASN A 7 -6.88 -7.56 1.72
N THR A 8 -7.98 -8.09 1.15
CA THR A 8 -9.16 -8.63 1.87
C THR A 8 -8.81 -9.58 3.01
N ARG A 9 -7.72 -10.33 2.88
CA ARG A 9 -7.27 -11.33 3.85
C ARG A 9 -5.85 -11.09 4.36
N GLY A 10 -5.32 -9.88 4.20
CA GLY A 10 -3.99 -9.52 4.70
C GLY A 10 -2.82 -10.19 3.98
N THR A 11 -3.01 -10.69 2.75
CA THR A 11 -1.99 -11.45 2.01
C THR A 11 -1.38 -10.70 0.83
N ALA A 12 -1.80 -9.46 0.55
CA ALA A 12 -1.39 -8.77 -0.67
C ALA A 12 0.13 -8.54 -0.75
N LEU A 13 0.76 -8.05 0.33
CA LEU A 13 2.21 -7.82 0.36
C LEU A 13 3.02 -9.11 0.19
N ALA A 14 2.58 -10.22 0.81
CA ALA A 14 3.21 -11.53 0.64
C ALA A 14 3.13 -12.04 -0.81
N ASN A 15 1.99 -11.81 -1.47
CA ASN A 15 1.82 -12.16 -2.88
C ASN A 15 2.70 -11.28 -3.79
N ILE A 16 2.81 -9.98 -3.50
CA ILE A 16 3.70 -9.06 -4.23
C ILE A 16 5.15 -9.51 -4.08
N LEU A 17 5.60 -9.82 -2.85
CA LEU A 17 6.95 -10.33 -2.60
C LEU A 17 7.23 -11.59 -3.42
N THR A 18 6.31 -12.57 -3.39
CA THR A 18 6.45 -13.81 -4.17
C THR A 18 6.50 -13.52 -5.67
N ALA A 19 5.68 -12.58 -6.16
CA ALA A 19 5.68 -12.21 -7.58
C ALA A 19 6.96 -11.49 -8.00
N LEU A 20 7.54 -10.65 -7.14
CA LEU A 20 8.85 -10.02 -7.35
C LEU A 20 9.95 -11.07 -7.50
N GLU A 21 9.96 -12.09 -6.64
CA GLU A 21 10.91 -13.22 -6.72
C GLU A 21 10.80 -14.02 -8.03
N LEU A 22 9.60 -14.02 -8.64
CA LEU A 22 9.33 -14.62 -9.94
C LEU A 22 9.57 -13.66 -11.12
N GLY A 23 10.06 -12.45 -10.87
CA GLY A 23 10.44 -11.47 -11.89
C GLY A 23 9.33 -10.53 -12.34
N VAL A 24 8.20 -10.46 -11.63
CA VAL A 24 7.15 -9.46 -11.91
C VAL A 24 7.53 -8.12 -11.30
N THR A 25 7.43 -7.04 -12.08
CA THR A 25 7.86 -5.69 -11.66
C THR A 25 6.76 -4.63 -11.78
N GLU A 26 5.54 -5.00 -12.17
CA GLU A 26 4.40 -4.10 -12.36
C GLU A 26 3.23 -4.54 -11.48
N PHE A 27 2.78 -3.65 -10.59
CA PHE A 27 1.73 -3.91 -9.62
C PHE A 27 0.75 -2.74 -9.53
N ASP A 28 -0.54 -3.05 -9.48
CA ASP A 28 -1.58 -2.09 -9.14
C ASP A 28 -1.79 -2.04 -7.62
N ALA A 29 -2.02 -0.83 -7.11
CA ALA A 29 -2.33 -0.55 -5.72
C ALA A 29 -3.25 0.68 -5.64
N SER A 30 -3.80 0.98 -4.46
CA SER A 30 -4.64 2.16 -4.27
C SER A 30 -4.21 2.96 -3.04
N VAL A 31 -4.16 4.28 -3.17
CA VAL A 31 -3.74 5.17 -2.06
C VAL A 31 -4.60 4.92 -0.82
N GLY A 32 -3.97 4.79 0.35
CA GLY A 32 -4.67 4.48 1.60
C GLY A 32 -5.27 3.07 1.67
N GLY A 33 -5.15 2.25 0.62
CA GLY A 33 -5.90 1.00 0.47
C GLY A 33 -7.35 1.25 0.07
N LEU A 34 -7.61 2.36 -0.64
CA LEU A 34 -8.91 2.68 -1.21
C LEU A 34 -9.48 1.53 -2.04
N GLY A 35 -10.80 1.50 -2.10
CA GLY A 35 -11.57 0.37 -2.60
C GLY A 35 -12.33 -0.32 -1.47
N GLY A 36 -12.83 -1.51 -1.78
CA GLY A 36 -13.88 -2.15 -1.00
C GLY A 36 -15.25 -1.67 -1.45
N CYS A 37 -16.21 -2.58 -1.46
CA CYS A 37 -17.57 -2.27 -1.88
C CYS A 37 -18.39 -1.92 -0.64
N PRO A 38 -19.01 -0.72 -0.56
CA PRO A 38 -19.90 -0.39 0.56
C PRO A 38 -21.11 -1.33 0.65
N TYR A 39 -21.40 -2.08 -0.42
CA TYR A 39 -22.45 -3.08 -0.50
C TYR A 39 -21.98 -4.53 -0.25
N ALA A 40 -20.67 -4.77 -0.08
CA ALA A 40 -20.13 -6.12 0.20
C ALA A 40 -19.39 -6.12 1.56
N PRO A 41 -20.09 -6.44 2.67
CA PRO A 41 -19.49 -6.51 3.99
C PRO A 41 -18.29 -7.47 4.00
N GLY A 42 -17.12 -6.98 4.42
CA GLY A 42 -15.90 -7.78 4.58
C GLY A 42 -14.96 -7.79 3.37
N ALA A 43 -15.30 -7.17 2.25
CA ALA A 43 -14.34 -6.92 1.18
C ALA A 43 -13.41 -5.76 1.58
N THR A 44 -12.29 -6.04 2.28
CA THR A 44 -11.24 -5.02 2.44
C THR A 44 -10.66 -4.69 1.06
N GLY A 45 -10.26 -3.42 0.90
CA GLY A 45 -9.94 -2.82 -0.40
C GLY A 45 -8.69 -3.35 -1.07
N ASN A 46 -8.15 -2.54 -1.96
CA ASN A 46 -6.88 -2.83 -2.61
C ASN A 46 -5.74 -2.83 -1.57
N VAL A 47 -4.59 -3.38 -1.92
CA VAL A 47 -3.37 -3.09 -1.16
C VAL A 47 -3.10 -1.57 -1.17
N ALA A 48 -2.68 -1.04 -0.02
CA ALA A 48 -2.35 0.37 0.09
C ALA A 48 -1.05 0.67 -0.65
N THR A 49 -1.04 1.69 -1.53
CA THR A 49 0.15 2.03 -2.33
C THR A 49 1.36 2.32 -1.44
N GLU A 50 1.17 3.05 -0.36
CA GLU A 50 2.22 3.41 0.59
C GLU A 50 2.75 2.21 1.38
N GLU A 51 1.96 1.15 1.59
CA GLU A 51 2.46 -0.09 2.21
C GLU A 51 3.37 -0.85 1.25
N VAL A 52 3.02 -0.89 -0.04
CA VAL A 52 3.87 -1.49 -1.08
C VAL A 52 5.16 -0.70 -1.23
N VAL A 53 5.07 0.62 -1.35
CA VAL A 53 6.24 1.50 -1.49
C VAL A 53 7.13 1.42 -0.27
N HIS A 54 6.56 1.47 0.94
CA HIS A 54 7.30 1.32 2.19
C HIS A 54 8.06 -0.01 2.25
N MET A 55 7.39 -1.14 1.96
CA MET A 55 8.02 -2.46 1.91
C MET A 55 9.17 -2.50 0.89
N LEU A 56 8.93 -2.01 -0.33
CA LEU A 56 9.93 -2.02 -1.41
C LEU A 56 11.16 -1.15 -1.05
N HIS A 57 10.94 0.04 -0.51
CA HIS A 57 12.01 0.92 -0.04
C HIS A 57 12.81 0.28 1.10
N ASP A 58 12.15 -0.36 2.06
CA ASP A 58 12.83 -1.08 3.15
C ASP A 58 13.65 -2.28 2.66
N MET A 59 13.25 -2.89 1.53
CA MET A 59 14.01 -3.92 0.83
C MET A 59 15.14 -3.36 -0.06
N GLY A 60 15.27 -2.04 -0.18
CA GLY A 60 16.25 -1.38 -1.05
C GLY A 60 15.87 -1.37 -2.54
N VAL A 61 14.60 -1.59 -2.87
CA VAL A 61 14.08 -1.53 -4.24
C VAL A 61 13.62 -0.11 -4.55
N ASP A 62 14.18 0.47 -5.61
CA ASP A 62 13.76 1.79 -6.10
C ASP A 62 12.43 1.70 -6.85
N THR A 63 11.49 2.56 -6.47
CA THR A 63 10.17 2.69 -7.10
C THR A 63 10.00 4.02 -7.84
N GLY A 64 10.93 4.97 -7.67
CA GLY A 64 10.79 6.35 -8.16
C GLY A 64 9.70 7.17 -7.45
N ILE A 65 9.11 6.66 -6.37
CA ILE A 65 8.03 7.31 -5.63
C ILE A 65 8.57 7.91 -4.33
N ASP A 66 8.22 9.17 -4.03
CA ASP A 66 8.47 9.79 -2.73
C ASP A 66 7.42 9.30 -1.71
N LEU A 67 7.86 8.55 -0.70
CA LEU A 67 6.98 8.00 0.32
C LEU A 67 6.34 9.08 1.21
N GLY A 68 7.05 10.18 1.49
CA GLY A 68 6.52 11.28 2.28
C GLY A 68 5.37 11.98 1.56
N ALA A 69 5.58 12.35 0.29
CA ALA A 69 4.53 12.94 -0.54
C ALA A 69 3.34 11.99 -0.75
N LEU A 70 3.59 10.69 -0.85
CA LEU A 70 2.52 9.69 -0.95
C LEU A 70 1.68 9.60 0.34
N LEU A 71 2.30 9.73 1.52
CA LEU A 71 1.58 9.75 2.79
C LEU A 71 0.71 11.01 2.93
N GLU A 72 1.20 12.17 2.47
CA GLU A 72 0.38 13.39 2.39
C GLU A 72 -0.84 13.21 1.47
N ALA A 73 -0.65 12.57 0.31
CA ALA A 73 -1.74 12.25 -0.60
C ALA A 73 -2.74 11.25 0.01
N ALA A 74 -2.27 10.27 0.78
CA ALA A 74 -3.13 9.31 1.48
C ALA A 74 -3.94 9.95 2.60
N ALA A 75 -3.35 10.88 3.35
CA ALA A 75 -4.07 11.67 4.34
C ALA A 75 -5.17 12.53 3.70
N LEU A 76 -4.86 13.21 2.59
CA LEU A 76 -5.86 13.98 1.83
C LEU A 76 -6.99 13.08 1.30
N ALA A 77 -6.65 11.88 0.80
CA ALA A 77 -7.66 10.94 0.31
C ALA A 77 -8.61 10.48 1.43
N GLU A 78 -8.09 10.25 2.63
CA GLU A 78 -8.89 9.92 3.82
C GLU A 78 -9.88 11.04 4.16
N GLU A 79 -9.41 12.29 4.17
CA GLU A 79 -10.25 13.47 4.39
C GLU A 79 -11.37 13.59 3.36
N ILE A 80 -11.04 13.42 2.07
CA ILE A 80 -12.01 13.52 0.96
C ILE A 80 -13.09 12.45 1.06
N VAL A 81 -12.72 11.20 1.37
CA VAL A 81 -13.68 10.09 1.44
C VAL A 81 -14.45 10.10 2.76
N GLY A 82 -13.96 10.82 3.78
CA GLY A 82 -14.67 11.02 5.04
C GLY A 82 -14.78 9.75 5.90
N ARG A 83 -13.85 8.80 5.72
CA ARG A 83 -13.74 7.58 6.52
C ARG A 83 -12.28 7.18 6.64
N GLU A 84 -11.93 6.53 7.75
CA GLU A 84 -10.58 5.99 7.93
C GLU A 84 -10.21 4.99 6.83
N LEU A 85 -8.98 5.13 6.32
CA LEU A 85 -8.37 4.27 5.33
C LEU A 85 -7.49 3.21 6.00
N PRO A 86 -7.46 1.96 5.49
CA PRO A 86 -6.88 0.81 6.20
C PRO A 86 -5.35 0.77 6.28
N SER A 87 -4.63 1.71 5.65
CA SER A 87 -3.18 1.71 5.57
C SER A 87 -2.50 1.81 6.95
N GLY A 88 -1.75 0.77 7.33
CA GLY A 88 -0.97 0.74 8.56
C GLY A 88 0.18 1.75 8.54
N VAL A 89 0.81 1.96 7.38
CA VAL A 89 1.90 2.94 7.23
C VAL A 89 1.38 4.38 7.34
N LEU A 90 0.17 4.67 6.86
CA LEU A 90 -0.45 5.98 7.08
C LEU A 90 -0.71 6.26 8.57
N ARG A 91 -1.09 5.23 9.34
CA ARG A 91 -1.34 5.37 10.79
C ARG A 91 -0.06 5.43 11.62
N ALA A 92 0.94 4.61 11.30
CA ALA A 92 2.15 4.44 12.10
C ALA A 92 3.32 5.32 11.65
N GLY A 93 3.28 5.82 10.41
CA GLY A 93 4.43 6.40 9.74
C GLY A 93 5.40 5.35 9.17
N PRO A 94 6.39 5.80 8.37
CA PRO A 94 7.44 4.92 7.85
C PRO A 94 8.36 4.42 8.97
N ARG A 95 9.17 3.39 8.67
CA ARG A 95 10.19 2.89 9.61
C ARG A 95 11.05 4.03 10.12
N LEU A 96 11.19 4.15 11.43
CA LEU A 96 12.11 5.11 12.03
C LEU A 96 13.54 4.81 11.53
N PRO A 97 14.32 5.82 11.13
CA PRO A 97 15.73 5.62 10.89
C PRO A 97 16.35 5.15 12.21
N LEU A 98 16.93 3.96 12.21
CA LEU A 98 17.86 3.57 13.27
C LEU A 98 19.00 4.59 13.17
N SER A 99 19.12 5.45 14.18
CA SER A 99 20.10 6.54 14.24
C SER A 99 21.47 6.09 13.72
N ARG A 100 22.06 6.91 12.84
CA ARG A 100 23.46 6.79 12.39
C ARG A 100 24.44 6.76 13.56
#